data_AF-A0A925GZU7-F1
#
_entry.id   AF-A0A925GZU7-F1
#
_cell.length_a   1.000
_cell.length_b   1.000
_cell.length_c   1.000
_cell.angle_alpha   90.00
_cell.angle_beta   90.00
_cell.angle_gamma   90.00
#
_symmetry.space_group_name_H-M   'P 1'
#
loop_
_entity.id
_entity.type
_entity.pdbx_description
1 polymer ?
#
loop_
_entity_poly.entity_id
_entity_poly.type
_entity_poly.pdbx_seq_one_letter_code
_entity_poly.pdbx_strand_id
1 'polypeptide(L)'
;MVKPRPNNICANASGAIDIDWKVLRAEEVVATGSSRSSRGGFYSDTVARDIGHFSAQAGQHYSVILAIGRDGGDLTATNPKLLVQTYPGAWKDALVGRSLSSMVCRIGATVCFMAGLLTLTLAPLTGWLFH
;
A
#
# COMPACT_ATOMS: atom_id res chain seq x y z
N MET A 1 -36.19 40.49 11.46
CA MET A 1 -34.80 40.65 11.00
C MET A 1 -33.99 39.48 11.54
N VAL A 2 -33.75 38.45 10.72
CA VAL A 2 -33.04 37.23 11.16
C VAL A 2 -31.54 37.47 10.97
N LYS A 3 -30.78 37.47 12.07
CA LYS A 3 -29.32 37.62 12.05
C LYS A 3 -28.69 36.39 11.38
N PRO A 4 -27.88 36.52 10.31
CA PRO A 4 -27.20 35.38 9.72
C PRO A 4 -26.25 34.78 10.76
N ARG A 5 -26.35 33.47 11.03
CA ARG A 5 -25.37 32.78 11.86
C ARG A 5 -24.06 32.62 11.07
N PRO A 6 -22.90 32.83 11.70
CA PRO A 6 -21.61 32.72 11.02
C PRO A 6 -21.41 31.31 10.45
N ASN A 7 -20.90 31.26 9.21
CA ASN A 7 -20.68 30.07 8.38
C ASN A 7 -19.43 29.25 8.80
N ASN A 8 -19.22 29.03 10.09
CA ASN A 8 -18.01 28.38 10.61
C ASN A 8 -18.22 26.93 11.12
N ILE A 9 -19.35 26.31 10.78
CA ILE A 9 -19.73 24.97 11.29
C ILE A 9 -18.76 23.86 10.83
N CYS A 10 -17.97 24.08 9.78
CA CYS A 10 -17.09 23.03 9.23
C CYS A 10 -15.62 23.12 9.67
N ALA A 11 -15.19 24.16 10.39
CA ALA A 11 -13.78 24.37 10.73
C ALA A 11 -13.19 23.28 11.66
N ASN A 12 -14.05 22.61 12.44
CA ASN A 12 -13.66 21.54 13.37
C ASN A 12 -14.08 20.13 12.92
N ALA A 13 -14.70 19.98 11.75
CA ALA A 13 -15.15 18.67 11.26
C ALA A 13 -13.98 17.70 11.01
N SER A 14 -12.78 18.22 10.74
CA SER A 14 -11.56 17.43 10.57
C SER A 14 -11.16 16.65 11.83
N GLY A 15 -11.58 17.09 13.01
CA GLY A 15 -11.30 16.46 14.31
C GLY A 15 -12.40 15.53 14.84
N ALA A 16 -13.48 15.28 14.08
CA ALA A 16 -14.55 14.39 14.52
C ALA A 16 -14.22 12.90 14.33
N ILE A 17 -13.32 12.57 13.38
CA ILE A 17 -12.92 11.20 13.07
C ILE A 17 -11.42 11.03 13.37
N ASP A 18 -11.15 10.53 14.57
CA ASP A 18 -9.80 10.23 15.06
C ASP A 18 -9.67 8.74 15.34
N ILE A 19 -9.11 8.00 14.38
CA ILE A 19 -9.05 6.54 14.40
C ILE A 19 -7.66 6.10 13.96
N ASP A 20 -6.99 5.37 14.84
CA ASP A 20 -5.82 4.57 14.48
C ASP A 20 -6.27 3.14 14.16
N TRP A 21 -5.67 2.52 13.14
CA TRP A 21 -6.10 1.21 12.67
C TRP A 21 -4.91 0.28 12.45
N LYS A 22 -5.18 -1.02 12.59
CA LYS A 22 -4.23 -2.09 12.31
C LYS A 22 -4.95 -3.22 11.56
N VAL A 23 -4.25 -3.84 10.63
CA VAL A 23 -4.72 -5.02 9.90
C VAL A 23 -3.87 -6.21 10.32
N LEU A 24 -4.54 -7.30 10.65
CA LEU A 24 -3.92 -8.55 11.03
C LEU A 24 -4.19 -9.62 9.98
N ARG A 25 -3.22 -10.52 9.81
CA ARG A 25 -3.35 -11.77 9.05
C ARG A 25 -2.70 -12.86 9.90
N ALA A 26 -3.48 -13.87 10.30
CA ALA A 26 -3.00 -14.91 11.21
C ALA A 26 -2.28 -14.34 12.45
N GLU A 27 -2.92 -13.36 13.11
CA GLU A 27 -2.42 -12.66 14.31
C GLU A 27 -1.18 -11.76 14.11
N GLU A 28 -0.55 -11.80 12.94
CA GLU A 28 0.54 -10.89 12.58
C GLU A 28 -0.03 -9.54 12.10
N VAL A 29 0.52 -8.44 12.62
CA VAL A 29 0.21 -7.10 12.13
C VAL A 29 0.87 -6.89 10.76
N VAL A 30 0.06 -6.81 9.71
CA VAL A 30 0.54 -6.66 8.32
C VAL A 30 0.43 -5.23 7.79
N ALA A 31 -0.38 -4.40 8.43
CA ALA A 31 -0.48 -2.97 8.11
C ALA A 31 -0.97 -2.17 9.32
N THR A 32 -0.60 -0.89 9.37
CA THR A 32 -1.09 0.07 10.36
C THR A 32 -1.29 1.43 9.70
N GLY A 33 -2.15 2.26 10.27
CA GLY A 33 -2.33 3.64 9.82
C GLY A 33 -3.23 4.46 10.72
N SER A 34 -3.52 5.69 10.27
CA SER A 34 -4.27 6.68 11.04
C SER A 34 -5.16 7.52 10.13
N SER A 35 -6.40 7.80 10.56
CA SER A 35 -7.34 8.69 9.86
C SER A 35 -6.79 10.12 9.70
N ARG A 36 -5.81 10.50 10.53
CA ARG A 36 -5.10 11.79 10.45
C ARG A 36 -4.20 11.89 9.21
N SER A 37 -3.67 10.76 8.76
CA SER A 37 -2.82 10.69 7.55
C SER A 37 -3.62 10.58 6.25
N SER A 38 -4.91 10.26 6.35
CA SER A 38 -5.81 10.17 5.21
C SER A 38 -6.54 11.50 4.96
N ARG A 39 -6.54 11.94 3.70
CA ARG A 39 -7.23 13.17 3.25
C ARG A 39 -8.35 12.89 2.24
N GLY A 40 -8.61 11.62 1.95
CA GLY A 40 -9.62 11.17 1.00
C GLY A 40 -11.03 11.09 1.61
N GLY A 41 -12.02 11.09 0.73
CA GLY A 41 -13.43 10.96 1.07
C GLY A 41 -14.29 11.04 -0.17
N PHE A 42 -15.53 10.63 -0.04
CA PHE A 42 -16.50 10.63 -1.13
C PHE A 42 -17.81 11.25 -0.66
N TYR A 43 -18.43 12.01 -1.56
CA TYR A 43 -19.71 12.67 -1.33
C TYR A 43 -20.69 12.24 -2.43
N SER A 44 -21.77 11.56 -2.05
CA SER A 44 -22.99 11.39 -2.85
C SER A 44 -24.22 11.54 -1.94
N ASP A 45 -25.21 10.65 -2.05
CA ASP A 45 -26.30 10.47 -1.09
C ASP A 45 -25.81 10.13 0.32
N THR A 46 -24.55 9.69 0.44
CA THR A 46 -23.85 9.50 1.71
C THR A 46 -22.51 10.23 1.71
N VAL A 47 -22.06 10.63 2.89
CA VAL A 47 -20.73 11.19 3.10
C VAL A 47 -19.83 10.11 3.67
N ALA A 48 -18.73 9.83 2.99
CA ALA A 48 -17.70 8.90 3.43
C ALA A 48 -16.35 9.61 3.59
N ARG A 49 -15.59 9.20 4.59
CA ARG A 49 -14.21 9.63 4.79
C ARG A 49 -13.30 8.42 4.74
N ASP A 50 -12.23 8.52 3.94
CA ASP A 50 -11.22 7.47 3.91
C ASP A 50 -10.39 7.55 5.17
N ILE A 51 -10.21 6.42 5.85
CA ILE A 51 -9.35 6.33 7.06
C ILE A 51 -7.98 5.71 6.76
N GLY A 52 -7.82 5.07 5.60
CA GLY A 52 -6.56 4.51 5.14
C GLY A 52 -6.72 3.43 4.07
N HIS A 53 -5.59 2.92 3.58
CA HIS A 53 -5.52 1.85 2.59
C HIS A 53 -4.45 0.84 2.99
N PHE A 54 -4.63 -0.42 2.60
CA PHE A 54 -3.62 -1.46 2.73
C PHE A 54 -3.67 -2.40 1.53
N SER A 55 -2.56 -3.06 1.23
CA SER A 55 -2.50 -4.09 0.20
C SER A 55 -2.96 -5.42 0.76
N ALA A 56 -3.96 -6.02 0.11
CA ALA A 56 -4.48 -7.34 0.45
C ALA A 56 -4.20 -8.35 -0.67
N GLN A 57 -4.03 -9.62 -0.32
CA GLN A 57 -3.96 -10.73 -1.26
C GLN A 57 -5.31 -11.46 -1.32
N ALA A 58 -5.72 -11.84 -2.52
CA ALA A 58 -6.95 -12.62 -2.71
C ALA A 58 -6.86 -13.98 -1.99
N GLY A 59 -7.96 -14.43 -1.41
CA GLY A 59 -8.05 -15.70 -0.69
C GLY A 59 -7.45 -15.70 0.72
N GLN A 60 -6.94 -14.56 1.20
CA GLN A 60 -6.43 -14.43 2.57
C GLN A 60 -7.48 -13.82 3.50
N HIS A 61 -7.47 -14.25 4.76
CA HIS A 61 -8.33 -13.70 5.81
C HIS A 61 -7.60 -12.59 6.55
N TYR A 62 -8.29 -11.46 6.71
CA TYR A 62 -7.78 -10.28 7.40
C TYR A 62 -8.74 -9.84 8.50
N SER A 63 -8.19 -9.33 9.60
CA SER A 63 -8.95 -8.69 10.66
C SER A 63 -8.52 -7.23 10.78
N VAL A 64 -9.49 -6.33 10.93
CA VAL A 64 -9.23 -4.89 11.12
C VAL A 64 -9.54 -4.53 12.56
N ILE A 65 -8.56 -3.94 13.25
CA ILE A 65 -8.74 -3.38 14.59
C ILE A 65 -8.74 -1.87 14.47
N LEU A 66 -9.75 -1.23 15.05
CA LEU A 66 -9.88 0.22 15.14
C LEU A 66 -9.69 0.67 16.58
N ALA A 67 -8.76 1.60 16.80
CA ALA A 67 -8.58 2.33 18.03
C ALA A 67 -9.17 3.74 17.85
N ILE A 68 -10.32 3.97 18.48
CA ILE A 68 -11.04 5.25 18.41
C ILE A 68 -10.44 6.20 19.45
N GLY A 69 -9.78 7.27 18.99
CA GLY A 69 -9.03 8.21 19.82
C GLY A 69 -9.89 9.29 20.49
N ARG A 70 -11.11 9.51 19.98
CA ARG A 70 -12.08 10.47 20.52
C ARG A 70 -13.49 9.90 20.47
N ASP A 71 -14.30 10.22 21.47
CA ASP A 71 -15.73 9.91 21.45
C ASP A 71 -16.42 10.53 20.23
N GLY A 72 -16.99 9.67 19.38
CA GLY A 72 -17.68 10.03 18.15
C GLY A 72 -19.19 10.22 18.35
N GLY A 73 -19.68 10.40 19.58
CA GLY A 73 -21.11 10.55 19.89
C GLY A 73 -21.85 11.59 19.05
N ASP A 74 -21.18 12.67 18.65
CA ASP A 74 -21.74 13.68 17.74
C ASP A 74 -22.14 13.11 16.37
N LEU A 75 -21.54 11.98 15.97
CA LEU A 75 -21.84 11.27 14.74
C LEU A 75 -22.93 10.21 14.94
N THR A 76 -23.37 9.88 16.16
CA THR A 76 -24.34 8.81 16.41
C THR A 76 -25.66 9.03 15.65
N ALA A 77 -26.14 10.27 15.55
CA ALA A 77 -27.33 10.62 14.77
C ALA A 77 -27.20 10.29 13.27
N THR A 78 -25.97 10.16 12.76
CA THR A 78 -25.67 9.82 11.37
C THR A 78 -25.51 8.31 11.13
N ASN A 79 -25.54 7.49 12.18
CA ASN A 79 -25.37 6.03 12.12
C ASN A 79 -24.13 5.60 11.29
N PRO A 80 -22.91 5.98 11.74
CA PRO A 80 -21.71 5.77 10.95
C PRO A 80 -21.42 4.28 10.78
N LYS A 81 -21.01 3.89 9.57
CA LYS A 81 -20.64 2.51 9.23
C LYS A 81 -19.20 2.45 8.75
N LEU A 82 -18.48 1.41 9.15
CA LEU A 82 -17.20 1.06 8.54
C LEU A 82 -17.47 0.36 7.22
N LEU A 83 -16.89 0.88 6.14
CA LEU A 83 -16.95 0.28 4.82
C LEU A 83 -15.55 -0.12 4.37
N VAL A 84 -15.38 -1.37 3.97
CA VAL A 84 -14.13 -1.88 3.39
C VAL A 84 -14.38 -2.11 1.91
N GLN A 85 -13.70 -1.34 1.06
CA GLN A 85 -13.81 -1.44 -0.40
C GLN A 85 -12.50 -1.96 -0.99
N THR A 86 -12.62 -2.77 -2.05
CA THR A 86 -11.45 -3.22 -2.82
C THR A 86 -11.38 -2.41 -4.11
N TYR A 87 -10.21 -1.84 -4.41
CA TYR A 87 -9.99 -1.12 -5.66
C TYR A 87 -9.36 -2.05 -6.69
N PRO A 88 -10.05 -2.35 -7.81
CA PRO A 88 -9.57 -3.32 -8.77
C PRO A 88 -8.38 -2.87 -9.65
N GLY A 89 -7.78 -1.71 -9.39
CA GLY A 89 -6.67 -1.17 -10.20
C GLY A 89 -5.30 -1.79 -9.92
N ALA A 90 -5.04 -2.28 -8.70
CA ALA A 90 -3.69 -2.61 -8.25
C ALA A 90 -3.13 -3.96 -8.76
N TRP A 91 -3.96 -4.85 -9.30
CA TRP A 91 -3.51 -6.18 -9.76
C TRP A 91 -2.96 -6.20 -11.19
N LYS A 92 -3.28 -5.19 -12.02
CA LYS A 92 -2.82 -5.16 -13.41
C LYS A 92 -1.33 -4.86 -13.53
N ASP A 93 -0.80 -3.96 -12.70
CA ASP A 93 0.60 -3.52 -12.82
C ASP A 93 1.60 -4.53 -12.22
N ALA A 94 1.20 -5.25 -11.18
CA ALA A 94 2.05 -6.24 -10.52
C ALA A 94 2.34 -7.49 -11.39
N LEU A 95 1.38 -7.91 -12.23
CA LEU A 95 1.57 -9.02 -13.17
C LEU A 95 2.50 -8.63 -14.33
N VAL A 96 2.40 -7.40 -14.83
CA VAL A 96 3.25 -6.91 -15.93
C VAL A 96 4.70 -6.71 -15.47
N GLY A 97 4.93 -6.19 -14.24
CA GLY A 97 6.27 -6.00 -13.70
C GLY A 97 7.05 -7.30 -13.42
N ARG A 98 6.36 -8.36 -12.98
CA ARG A 98 6.99 -9.69 -12.74
C ARG A 98 7.39 -10.40 -14.04
N SER A 99 6.64 -10.21 -15.11
CA SER A 99 6.94 -10.75 -16.44
C SER A 99 8.27 -10.20 -16.98
N LEU A 100 8.50 -8.89 -16.85
CA LEU A 100 9.69 -8.23 -17.40
C LEU A 100 10.96 -8.45 -16.55
N SER A 101 10.85 -8.54 -15.23
CA SER A 101 12.00 -8.79 -14.34
C SER A 101 12.62 -10.19 -14.52
N SER A 102 11.84 -11.18 -14.95
CA SER A 102 12.30 -12.56 -15.20
C SER A 102 13.20 -12.65 -16.45
N MET A 103 12.98 -11.76 -17.43
CA MET A 103 13.65 -11.85 -18.73
C MET A 103 15.07 -11.25 -18.73
N VAL A 104 15.30 -10.17 -17.98
CA VAL A 104 16.61 -9.49 -17.92
C VAL A 104 17.67 -10.33 -17.19
N CYS A 105 17.26 -11.10 -16.17
CA CYS A 105 18.20 -11.92 -15.39
C CYS A 105 18.73 -13.14 -16.18
N ARG A 106 18.01 -13.59 -17.23
CA ARG A 106 18.45 -14.72 -18.07
C ARG A 106 19.52 -14.35 -19.08
N ILE A 107 19.58 -13.10 -19.54
CA ILE A 107 20.55 -12.65 -20.55
C ILE A 107 21.89 -12.29 -19.89
N GLY A 108 21.88 -11.73 -18.67
CA GLY A 108 23.10 -11.39 -17.93
C GLY A 108 23.93 -12.63 -17.54
N ALA A 109 23.28 -13.74 -17.19
CA ALA A 109 23.96 -14.96 -16.77
C ALA A 109 24.75 -15.64 -17.90
N THR A 110 24.26 -15.59 -19.14
CA THR A 110 24.92 -16.20 -20.31
C THR A 110 26.16 -15.44 -20.77
N VAL A 111 26.16 -14.10 -20.68
CA VAL A 111 27.31 -13.27 -21.07
C VAL A 111 28.49 -13.48 -20.11
N CYS A 112 28.24 -13.60 -18.81
CA CYS A 112 29.30 -13.87 -17.83
C CYS A 112 29.90 -15.28 -17.98
N PHE A 113 29.09 -16.28 -18.30
CA PHE A 113 29.58 -17.66 -18.51
C PHE A 113 30.51 -17.77 -19.73
N MET A 114 30.19 -17.07 -20.82
CA MET A 114 31.02 -17.11 -22.03
C MET A 114 32.35 -16.36 -21.87
N ALA A 115 32.36 -15.24 -21.13
CA ALA A 115 33.59 -14.50 -20.84
C ALA A 115 34.55 -15.27 -19.90
N GLY A 116 33.99 -16.00 -18.92
CA GLY A 116 34.76 -16.88 -18.05
C GLY A 116 35.36 -18.08 -18.79
N LEU A 117 34.64 -18.65 -19.75
CA LEU A 117 35.13 -19.79 -20.53
C LEU A 117 36.25 -19.40 -21.52
N LEU A 118 36.19 -18.20 -22.10
CA LEU A 118 37.21 -17.70 -23.04
C LEU A 118 38.54 -17.32 -22.36
N THR A 119 38.49 -16.91 -21.09
CA THR A 119 39.70 -16.59 -20.31
C THR A 119 40.40 -17.84 -19.79
N LEU A 120 39.66 -18.91 -19.48
CA LEU A 120 40.24 -20.17 -19.00
C LEU A 120 40.96 -20.98 -20.10
N THR A 121 40.55 -20.83 -21.36
CA THR A 121 41.15 -21.56 -22.49
C THR A 121 42.42 -20.89 -23.05
N LEU A 122 42.61 -19.58 -22.80
CA LEU A 122 43.80 -18.83 -23.24
C LEU A 122 44.93 -18.77 -22.19
N ALA A 123 44.63 -19.08 -20.92
CA ALA A 123 45.61 -19.05 -19.83
C ALA A 123 46.77 -20.07 -19.93
N PRO A 124 46.61 -21.31 -20.46
CA PRO A 124 47.72 -22.27 -20.46
C PRO A 124 48.75 -22.05 -21.57
N LEU A 125 48.55 -21.13 -22.53
CA LEU A 125 49.47 -20.93 -23.66
C LEU A 125 50.54 -19.85 -23.44
N THR A 126 50.44 -19.02 -22.40
CA THR A 126 51.42 -17.95 -22.12
C THR A 126 52.42 -18.28 -21.00
N GLY A 127 52.26 -19.42 -20.32
CA GLY A 127 53.12 -19.84 -19.20
C GLY A 127 54.40 -20.60 -19.57
N TRP A 128 54.65 -20.88 -20.86
CA TRP A 128 55.78 -21.72 -21.33
C TRP A 128 56.90 -20.95 -22.07
N LEU A 129 57.01 -19.63 -21.89
CA LEU A 129 58.03 -18.80 -22.57
C LEU A 129 59.01 -18.07 -21.65
N PHE A 130 59.03 -18.38 -20.35
CA PHE A 130 60.03 -17.87 -19.41
C PHE A 130 60.57 -18.98 -18.49
N HIS A 131 61.43 -19.83 -19.04
CA HIS A 131 62.51 -20.51 -18.30
C HIS A 131 63.69 -20.74 -19.23
#